data_AF-A0A9R0VME4-F1
#
_entry.id   AF-A0A9R0VME4-F1
#
_cell.length_a   1.000
_cell.length_b   1.000
_cell.length_c   1.000
_cell.angle_alpha   90.00
_cell.angle_beta   90.00
_cell.angle_gamma   90.00
#
_symmetry.space_group_name_H-M   'P 1'
#
loop_
_entity.id
_entity.type
_entity.pdbx_description
1 polymer ?
#
loop_
_entity_poly.entity_id
_entity_poly.type
_entity_poly.pdbx_seq_one_letter_code
_entity_poly.pdbx_strand_id
1 'polypeptide(L)'
;MRCRHFLTPLLSPLSFANPPSRPLASRARAVAQPPAQRRAALAEPDVGISRFASSLPGFRGALKQRYSDFVVHEVARDGTLVRLTSFDLPDERADTDDEADADLPHALESFRLLCGDADCEALRGFLSRVSEGDSDVSPIILSPDADKAHRLEVHDFFKRNFIFLVTDTVEHSDGVQRCIRVRLRSGPRGRRNRTGTGSSEPSGWRDDRPFDSRGSVTWPYHLGKFLRFHLYKENKDTQEALRVIGKMLGLQPRSFRIAGTKDKRAITTQQVTLFKVHASRLAALNNKLTGIKVGDFNYVKEGLVLGQLMGNRFTITLRSVIAESEDMIKVAVDGLIKSGFINYYGLQRFGSASVPTHLVGAALLRGEWRSAVSLILDPREGV
;
A
#
# COMPACT_ATOMS: atom_id res chain seq x y z
N MET A 1 -79.62 24.38 0.49
CA MET A 1 -80.50 25.36 1.14
C MET A 1 -79.79 26.72 1.15
N ARG A 2 -80.44 27.72 0.51
CA ARG A 2 -80.35 29.21 0.56
C ARG A 2 -79.20 29.86 1.36
N CYS A 3 -78.57 30.99 1.01
CA CYS A 3 -78.62 32.03 -0.02
C CYS A 3 -77.34 32.91 0.26
N ARG A 4 -76.75 33.68 -0.67
CA ARG A 4 -77.17 35.05 -1.02
C ARG A 4 -76.28 35.60 -2.14
N HIS A 5 -76.92 36.25 -3.10
CA HIS A 5 -76.35 37.19 -4.07
C HIS A 5 -75.71 38.40 -3.38
N PHE A 6 -74.74 39.06 -4.05
CA PHE A 6 -74.78 40.51 -4.35
C PHE A 6 -73.85 40.85 -5.53
N LEU A 7 -74.31 41.81 -6.32
CA LEU A 7 -73.90 42.24 -7.67
C LEU A 7 -72.64 43.15 -7.69
N THR A 8 -71.96 43.19 -8.85
CA THR A 8 -71.06 44.27 -9.37
C THR A 8 -71.84 45.59 -9.62
N PRO A 9 -71.29 46.77 -10.08
CA PRO A 9 -69.98 47.13 -10.71
C PRO A 9 -69.40 48.55 -10.35
N LEU A 10 -68.44 49.06 -11.17
CA LEU A 10 -67.97 50.47 -11.42
C LEU A 10 -66.82 51.01 -10.51
N LEU A 11 -65.80 51.80 -10.91
CA LEU A 11 -65.43 52.58 -12.12
C LEU A 11 -63.97 53.13 -12.01
N SER A 12 -63.23 53.10 -13.13
CA SER A 12 -62.20 54.06 -13.65
C SER A 12 -60.82 54.37 -12.99
N PRO A 13 -59.79 54.79 -13.79
CA PRO A 13 -58.37 54.83 -13.44
C PRO A 13 -57.74 56.25 -13.39
N LEU A 14 -56.67 56.47 -12.62
CA LEU A 14 -55.77 57.63 -12.76
C LEU A 14 -54.29 57.29 -12.44
N SER A 15 -53.48 57.28 -13.51
CA SER A 15 -52.13 57.88 -13.71
C SER A 15 -51.12 57.94 -12.54
N PHE A 16 -49.88 57.47 -12.77
CA PHE A 16 -48.63 58.28 -12.63
C PHE A 16 -47.45 57.71 -13.46
N ALA A 17 -46.50 58.60 -13.79
CA ALA A 17 -45.59 58.64 -14.94
C ALA A 17 -44.40 57.64 -14.99
N ASN A 18 -43.90 57.41 -16.21
CA ASN A 18 -42.63 56.72 -16.51
C ASN A 18 -41.40 57.63 -16.33
N PRO A 19 -40.24 57.09 -15.90
CA PRO A 19 -39.00 57.85 -15.71
C PRO A 19 -38.24 58.11 -17.03
N PRO A 20 -37.31 59.10 -17.05
CA PRO A 20 -36.73 59.64 -18.28
C PRO A 20 -35.58 58.81 -18.85
N SER A 21 -35.40 58.90 -20.18
CA SER A 21 -34.34 58.30 -20.98
C SER A 21 -32.97 58.95 -20.73
N ARG A 22 -31.95 58.14 -20.40
CA ARG A 22 -30.53 58.57 -20.35
C ARG A 22 -29.90 58.64 -21.76
N PRO A 23 -28.97 59.58 -22.01
CA PRO A 23 -28.32 59.72 -23.32
C PRO A 23 -27.20 58.69 -23.53
N LEU A 24 -26.92 58.38 -24.80
CA LEU A 24 -25.84 57.51 -25.26
C LEU A 24 -24.46 58.09 -24.88
N ALA A 25 -23.76 57.42 -23.98
CA ALA A 25 -22.36 57.70 -23.68
C ALA A 25 -21.43 57.11 -24.75
N SER A 26 -20.52 57.92 -25.26
CA SER A 26 -19.45 57.52 -26.19
C SER A 26 -18.61 56.38 -25.61
N ARG A 27 -18.39 55.31 -26.40
CA ARG A 27 -17.45 54.22 -26.07
C ARG A 27 -16.04 54.79 -25.90
N ALA A 28 -15.60 54.97 -24.65
CA ALA A 28 -14.19 55.06 -24.34
C ALA A 28 -13.58 53.68 -24.61
N ARG A 29 -12.57 53.65 -25.50
CA ARG A 29 -11.82 52.44 -25.84
C ARG A 29 -11.07 52.01 -24.58
N ALA A 30 -11.47 50.90 -23.97
CA ALA A 30 -10.76 50.32 -22.84
C ALA A 30 -9.32 50.04 -23.29
N VAL A 31 -8.36 50.70 -22.65
CA VAL A 31 -6.94 50.41 -22.84
C VAL A 31 -6.74 48.98 -22.35
N ALA A 32 -6.40 48.07 -23.26
CA ALA A 32 -6.07 46.70 -22.93
C ALA A 32 -4.94 46.73 -21.89
N GLN A 33 -5.18 46.11 -20.73
CA GLN A 33 -4.09 45.86 -19.79
C GLN A 33 -3.00 45.08 -20.51
N PRO A 34 -1.71 45.44 -20.32
CA PRO A 34 -0.63 44.68 -20.92
C PRO A 34 -0.77 43.22 -20.47
N PRO A 35 -0.48 42.25 -21.36
CA PRO A 35 -0.56 40.84 -20.99
C PRO A 35 0.27 40.63 -19.73
N ALA A 36 -0.34 40.05 -18.71
CA ALA A 36 0.34 39.72 -17.47
C ALA A 36 1.62 38.95 -17.83
N GLN A 37 2.76 39.49 -17.41
CA GLN A 37 4.06 38.87 -17.69
C GLN A 37 3.99 37.42 -17.21
N ARG A 38 4.26 36.47 -18.12
CA ARG A 38 4.44 35.07 -17.78
C ARG A 38 5.39 34.99 -16.59
N ARG A 39 4.88 34.61 -15.42
CA ARG A 39 5.74 34.40 -14.25
C ARG A 39 6.67 33.25 -14.61
N ALA A 40 7.97 33.53 -14.67
CA ALA A 40 8.99 32.55 -15.01
C ALA A 40 8.90 31.33 -14.07
N ALA A 41 9.28 30.16 -14.57
CA ALA A 41 9.43 28.98 -13.72
C ALA A 41 10.41 29.28 -12.59
N LEU A 42 10.09 28.82 -11.38
CA LEU A 42 10.91 29.03 -10.17
C LEU A 42 12.36 28.58 -10.41
N ALA A 43 13.31 29.48 -10.20
CA ALA A 43 14.73 29.21 -10.37
C ALA A 43 15.41 28.87 -9.03
N GLU A 44 16.61 28.30 -9.09
CA GLU A 44 17.42 27.94 -7.91
C GLU A 44 17.70 29.13 -6.97
N PRO A 45 18.07 30.33 -7.46
CA PRO A 45 18.30 31.48 -6.57
C PRO A 45 17.05 31.96 -5.83
N ASP A 46 15.85 31.77 -6.42
CA ASP A 46 14.57 32.19 -5.81
C ASP A 46 14.27 31.42 -4.51
N VAL A 47 14.94 30.29 -4.31
CA VAL A 47 14.80 29.43 -3.13
C VAL A 47 16.09 29.30 -2.33
N GLY A 48 17.05 30.21 -2.56
CA GLY A 48 18.30 30.28 -1.80
C GLY A 48 19.39 29.29 -2.23
N ILE A 49 19.23 28.61 -3.36
CA ILE A 49 20.26 27.75 -3.95
C ILE A 49 21.15 28.62 -4.84
N SER A 50 22.31 29.03 -4.32
CA SER A 50 23.17 30.02 -5.01
C SER A 50 24.68 29.77 -4.89
N ARG A 51 25.10 28.78 -4.09
CA ARG A 51 26.51 28.50 -3.83
C ARG A 51 26.88 27.10 -4.29
N PHE A 52 28.16 26.93 -4.60
CA PHE A 52 28.77 25.65 -4.95
C PHE A 52 29.86 25.31 -3.94
N ALA A 53 30.09 24.01 -3.71
CA ALA A 53 31.21 23.54 -2.88
C ALA A 53 32.56 23.65 -3.60
N SER A 54 32.54 23.61 -4.94
CA SER A 54 33.72 23.74 -5.79
C SER A 54 33.79 25.13 -6.41
N SER A 55 35.01 25.64 -6.59
CA SER A 55 35.31 26.88 -7.32
C SER A 55 35.63 26.64 -8.81
N LEU A 56 35.60 25.39 -9.26
CA LEU A 56 35.86 25.04 -10.66
C LEU A 56 34.81 25.63 -11.60
N PRO A 57 35.18 25.98 -12.84
CA PRO A 57 34.20 26.31 -13.89
C PRO A 57 33.21 25.15 -14.10
N GLY A 58 31.93 25.50 -14.26
CA GLY A 58 30.89 24.54 -14.57
C GLY A 58 30.87 24.15 -16.05
N PHE A 59 30.32 22.97 -16.35
CA PHE A 59 30.04 22.51 -17.70
C PHE A 59 28.54 22.20 -17.85
N ARG A 60 28.06 22.03 -19.08
CA ARG A 60 26.64 21.76 -19.36
C ARG A 60 26.43 20.28 -19.67
N GLY A 61 25.26 19.77 -19.30
CA GLY A 61 24.80 18.43 -19.67
C GLY A 61 23.30 18.31 -19.47
N ALA A 62 22.66 17.44 -20.24
CA ALA A 62 21.25 17.15 -20.14
C ALA A 62 21.02 16.01 -19.13
N LEU A 63 20.29 16.30 -18.07
CA LEU A 63 19.86 15.34 -17.06
C LEU A 63 18.47 14.78 -17.39
N LYS A 64 18.24 13.48 -17.13
CA LYS A 64 16.93 12.81 -17.29
C LYS A 64 16.33 12.96 -18.70
N GLN A 65 17.17 13.04 -19.75
CA GLN A 65 16.69 13.09 -21.14
C GLN A 65 15.82 11.86 -21.45
N ARG A 66 16.28 10.67 -21.04
CA ARG A 66 15.48 9.45 -20.90
C ARG A 66 15.29 9.11 -19.42
N TYR A 67 14.21 8.44 -19.06
CA TYR A 67 14.02 7.98 -17.66
C TYR A 67 15.06 6.90 -17.27
N SER A 68 15.61 6.18 -18.25
CA SER A 68 16.68 5.20 -18.05
C SER A 68 18.04 5.83 -17.74
N ASP A 69 18.21 7.13 -17.97
CA ASP A 69 19.45 7.86 -17.63
C ASP A 69 19.55 8.15 -16.13
N PHE A 70 18.52 7.81 -15.36
CA PHE A 70 18.45 8.05 -13.93
C PHE A 70 17.93 6.79 -13.25
N VAL A 71 18.87 5.99 -12.74
CA VAL A 71 18.58 4.73 -12.06
C VAL A 71 18.80 4.90 -10.57
N VAL A 72 17.84 4.45 -9.77
CA VAL A 72 17.86 4.57 -8.31
C VAL A 72 17.64 3.21 -7.68
N HIS A 73 18.61 2.76 -6.90
CA HIS A 73 18.47 1.56 -6.08
C HIS A 73 18.43 1.98 -4.61
N GLU A 74 17.38 1.59 -3.88
CA GLU A 74 17.36 1.78 -2.42
C GLU A 74 18.52 1.02 -1.77
N VAL A 75 19.09 1.60 -0.72
CA VAL A 75 20.03 0.93 0.18
C VAL A 75 19.26 0.63 1.47
N ALA A 76 19.00 -0.66 1.70
CA ALA A 76 18.26 -1.13 2.86
C ALA A 76 19.01 -0.80 4.16
N ARG A 77 18.34 -0.96 5.30
CA ARG A 77 18.88 -0.59 6.62
C ARG A 77 20.14 -1.39 7.01
N ASP A 78 20.30 -2.59 6.47
CA ASP A 78 21.45 -3.47 6.63
C ASP A 78 22.60 -3.17 5.64
N GLY A 79 22.47 -2.11 4.83
CA GLY A 79 23.43 -1.75 3.79
C GLY A 79 23.24 -2.49 2.47
N THR A 80 22.31 -3.45 2.40
CA THR A 80 22.04 -4.22 1.19
C THR A 80 21.51 -3.33 0.07
N LEU A 81 22.11 -3.45 -1.12
CA LEU A 81 21.62 -2.75 -2.30
C LEU A 81 20.40 -3.48 -2.88
N VAL A 82 19.25 -2.82 -2.87
CA VAL A 82 17.99 -3.40 -3.32
C VAL A 82 17.98 -3.50 -4.84
N ARG A 83 18.05 -4.73 -5.36
CA ARG A 83 18.00 -5.05 -6.79
C ARG A 83 16.99 -6.16 -7.04
N LEU A 84 16.36 -6.13 -8.21
CA LEU A 84 15.49 -7.22 -8.62
C LEU A 84 16.35 -8.35 -9.20
N THR A 85 16.58 -9.42 -8.43
CA THR A 85 17.52 -10.50 -8.81
C THR A 85 16.90 -11.87 -9.00
N SER A 86 15.84 -12.19 -8.26
CA SER A 86 15.10 -13.45 -8.40
C SER A 86 13.59 -13.21 -8.47
N PHE A 87 12.90 -14.09 -9.20
CA PHE A 87 11.43 -14.19 -9.23
C PHE A 87 10.91 -15.45 -8.53
N ASP A 88 11.82 -16.21 -7.91
CA ASP A 88 11.52 -17.48 -7.28
C ASP A 88 10.65 -17.25 -6.05
N LEU A 89 9.75 -18.20 -5.80
CA LEU A 89 8.89 -18.15 -4.62
C LEU A 89 9.69 -18.69 -3.43
N PRO A 90 9.57 -18.05 -2.25
CA PRO A 90 10.14 -18.59 -1.03
C PRO A 90 9.42 -19.89 -0.69
N ASP A 91 10.12 -20.84 -0.07
CA ASP A 91 9.43 -22.02 0.43
C ASP A 91 8.44 -21.58 1.52
N GLU A 92 7.18 -21.96 1.33
CA GLU A 92 6.10 -21.72 2.27
C GLU A 92 5.85 -22.92 3.18
N ARG A 93 6.54 -24.04 2.91
CA ARG A 93 6.61 -25.19 3.80
C ARG A 93 7.35 -24.74 5.06
N ALA A 94 6.82 -25.15 6.21
CA ALA A 94 7.49 -24.84 7.45
C ALA A 94 8.84 -25.56 7.45
N ASP A 95 9.91 -24.86 7.82
CA ASP A 95 11.04 -25.49 8.51
C ASP A 95 10.49 -25.94 9.88
N THR A 96 9.68 -27.01 9.88
CA THR A 96 9.20 -27.68 11.09
C THR A 96 10.30 -28.45 11.78
N ASP A 97 11.47 -28.56 11.15
CA ASP A 97 12.46 -29.57 11.52
C ASP A 97 13.37 -29.13 12.68
N ASP A 98 13.49 -27.83 12.99
CA ASP A 98 14.50 -27.38 13.98
C ASP A 98 13.95 -26.81 15.30
N GLU A 99 12.76 -26.20 15.37
CA GLU A 99 12.23 -25.63 16.63
C GLU A 99 10.94 -26.29 17.16
N ALA A 100 10.15 -26.97 16.32
CA ALA A 100 8.95 -27.69 16.76
C ALA A 100 9.24 -29.16 17.14
N ASP A 101 10.27 -29.77 16.56
CA ASP A 101 10.61 -31.17 16.79
C ASP A 101 11.24 -31.43 18.17
N ALA A 102 11.84 -30.38 18.78
CA ALA A 102 12.43 -30.46 20.11
C ALA A 102 11.40 -30.67 21.25
N ASP A 103 10.12 -30.35 21.03
CA ASP A 103 9.07 -30.41 22.07
C ASP A 103 7.89 -31.34 21.71
N LEU A 104 7.92 -31.99 20.54
CA LEU A 104 6.89 -32.92 20.10
C LEU A 104 6.75 -34.15 21.02
N PRO A 105 7.84 -34.78 21.52
CA PRO A 105 7.73 -35.88 22.48
C PRO A 105 7.04 -35.46 23.79
N HIS A 106 7.33 -34.25 24.29
CA HIS A 106 6.74 -33.73 25.52
C HIS A 106 5.26 -33.35 25.33
N ALA A 107 4.92 -32.76 24.19
CA ALA A 107 3.53 -32.48 23.83
C ALA A 107 2.70 -33.77 23.70
N LEU A 108 3.26 -34.81 23.06
CA LEU A 108 2.61 -36.11 22.96
C LEU A 108 2.45 -36.79 24.32
N GLU A 109 3.44 -36.69 25.21
CA GLU A 109 3.34 -37.20 26.57
C GLU A 109 2.27 -36.47 27.40
N SER A 110 2.21 -35.14 27.29
CA SER A 110 1.17 -34.32 27.92
C SER A 110 -0.22 -34.66 27.39
N PHE A 111 -0.34 -34.93 26.08
CA PHE A 111 -1.59 -35.36 25.47
C PHE A 111 -2.01 -36.76 25.91
N ARG A 112 -1.05 -37.68 26.07
CA ARG A 112 -1.26 -39.03 26.59
C ARG A 112 -1.80 -39.01 28.01
N LEU A 113 -1.28 -38.12 28.86
CA LEU A 113 -1.80 -37.92 30.21
C LEU A 113 -3.22 -37.32 30.22
N LEU A 114 -3.55 -36.50 29.21
CA LEU A 114 -4.86 -35.85 29.10
C LEU A 114 -5.94 -36.79 28.51
N CYS A 115 -5.65 -37.50 27.43
CA CYS A 115 -6.65 -38.26 26.65
C CYS A 115 -6.43 -39.79 26.66
N GLY A 116 -5.33 -40.28 27.25
CA GLY A 116 -4.97 -41.69 27.28
C GLY A 116 -4.19 -42.19 26.05
N ASP A 117 -3.71 -43.42 26.13
CA ASP A 117 -2.81 -44.01 25.14
C ASP A 117 -3.46 -44.18 23.75
N ALA A 118 -4.73 -44.58 23.70
CA ALA A 118 -5.43 -44.83 22.43
C ALA A 118 -5.57 -43.56 21.57
N ASP A 119 -5.97 -42.45 22.18
CA ASP A 119 -6.10 -41.16 21.50
C ASP A 119 -4.73 -40.57 21.14
N CYS A 120 -3.71 -40.80 21.98
CA CYS A 120 -2.33 -40.40 21.70
C CYS A 120 -1.76 -41.12 20.46
N GLU A 121 -1.99 -42.42 20.33
CA GLU A 121 -1.58 -43.18 19.14
C GLU A 121 -2.35 -42.75 17.88
N ALA A 122 -3.64 -42.43 18.01
CA ALA A 122 -4.43 -41.86 16.91
C ALA A 122 -3.88 -40.51 16.44
N LEU A 123 -3.49 -39.63 17.39
CA LEU A 123 -2.85 -38.35 17.08
C LEU A 123 -1.48 -38.52 16.45
N ARG A 124 -0.63 -39.41 17.00
CA ARG A 124 0.70 -39.72 16.46
C ARG A 124 0.61 -40.21 15.01
N GLY A 125 -0.27 -41.17 14.74
CA GLY A 125 -0.49 -41.68 13.39
C GLY A 125 -1.06 -40.63 12.43
N PHE A 126 -1.89 -39.71 12.93
CA PHE A 126 -2.38 -38.59 12.13
C PHE A 126 -1.26 -37.59 11.81
N LEU A 127 -0.40 -37.23 12.76
CA LEU A 127 0.73 -36.34 12.54
C LEU A 127 1.75 -36.90 11.55
N SER A 128 2.02 -38.21 11.56
CA SER A 128 2.87 -38.88 10.56
C SER A 128 2.33 -38.68 9.14
N ARG A 129 1.02 -38.92 8.93
CA ARG A 129 0.37 -38.73 7.62
C ARG A 129 0.39 -37.27 7.16
N VAL A 130 0.30 -36.32 8.10
CA VAL A 130 0.41 -34.89 7.79
C VAL A 130 1.84 -34.53 7.35
N SER A 131 2.86 -35.11 7.99
CA SER A 131 4.27 -34.87 7.66
C SER A 131 4.67 -35.45 6.29
N GLU A 132 4.09 -36.60 5.92
CA GLU A 132 4.33 -37.27 4.63
C GLU A 132 3.72 -36.53 3.41
N GLY A 133 3.00 -35.42 3.63
CA GLY A 133 2.51 -34.55 2.56
C GLY A 133 1.29 -35.09 1.80
N ASP A 134 0.52 -36.01 2.42
CA ASP A 134 -0.67 -36.56 1.80
C ASP A 134 -1.77 -35.50 1.63
N SER A 135 -2.29 -35.38 0.40
CA SER A 135 -3.21 -34.31 0.01
C SER A 135 -4.66 -34.54 0.50
N ASP A 136 -4.97 -35.71 1.06
CA ASP A 136 -6.29 -36.07 1.59
C ASP A 136 -6.22 -36.74 2.98
N VAL A 137 -5.69 -36.02 3.97
CA VAL A 137 -5.64 -36.53 5.35
C VAL A 137 -7.04 -36.50 5.98
N SER A 138 -7.64 -37.69 6.13
CA SER A 138 -8.93 -37.87 6.79
C SER A 138 -8.88 -37.46 8.27
N PRO A 139 -9.90 -36.76 8.80
CA PRO A 139 -9.99 -36.40 10.22
C PRO A 139 -9.93 -37.61 11.14
N ILE A 140 -9.36 -37.43 12.33
CA ILE A 140 -9.49 -38.40 13.43
C ILE A 140 -10.60 -37.98 14.38
N ILE A 141 -11.21 -38.96 15.03
CA ILE A 141 -12.21 -38.76 16.10
C ILE A 141 -11.60 -39.36 17.35
N LEU A 142 -11.47 -38.54 18.39
CA LEU A 142 -10.99 -38.97 19.70
C LEU A 142 -12.08 -39.76 20.44
N SER A 143 -11.68 -40.44 21.49
CA SER A 143 -12.56 -41.25 22.33
C SER A 143 -13.77 -40.44 22.86
N PRO A 144 -14.93 -41.07 23.09
CA PRO A 144 -16.10 -40.36 23.60
C PRO A 144 -15.85 -39.73 24.96
N ASP A 145 -16.25 -38.47 25.10
CA ASP A 145 -16.04 -37.66 26.29
C ASP A 145 -17.34 -36.93 26.65
N ALA A 146 -17.96 -37.32 27.77
CA ALA A 146 -19.18 -36.71 28.28
C ALA A 146 -18.92 -35.39 29.02
N ASP A 147 -17.72 -35.17 29.55
CA ASP A 147 -17.40 -33.99 30.36
C ASP A 147 -17.08 -32.76 29.48
N LYS A 148 -17.85 -31.69 29.68
CA LYS A 148 -17.65 -30.43 28.96
C LYS A 148 -16.36 -29.71 29.36
N ALA A 149 -15.95 -29.82 30.62
CA ALA A 149 -14.73 -29.18 31.11
C ALA A 149 -13.50 -29.86 30.50
N HIS A 150 -13.46 -31.20 30.54
CA HIS A 150 -12.41 -31.99 29.90
C HIS A 150 -12.32 -31.71 28.38
N ARG A 151 -13.45 -31.72 27.65
CA ARG A 151 -13.43 -31.37 26.22
C ARG A 151 -12.84 -29.99 25.94
N LEU A 152 -13.12 -28.99 26.79
CA LEU A 152 -12.57 -27.64 26.66
C LEU A 152 -11.05 -27.63 26.86
N GLU A 153 -10.55 -28.39 27.84
CA GLU A 153 -9.12 -28.55 28.09
C GLU A 153 -8.40 -29.19 26.89
N VAL A 154 -9.00 -30.23 26.30
CA VAL A 154 -8.49 -30.84 25.06
C VAL A 154 -8.48 -29.84 23.91
N HIS A 155 -9.55 -29.06 23.72
CA HIS A 155 -9.57 -27.99 22.71
C HIS A 155 -8.46 -26.96 22.93
N ASP A 156 -8.22 -26.54 24.17
CA ASP A 156 -7.19 -25.58 24.51
C ASP A 156 -5.78 -26.16 24.37
N PHE A 157 -5.60 -27.45 24.67
CA PHE A 157 -4.37 -28.18 24.40
C PHE A 157 -3.99 -28.13 22.91
N PHE A 158 -4.93 -28.45 22.00
CA PHE A 158 -4.68 -28.34 20.56
C PHE A 158 -4.41 -26.90 20.10
N LYS A 159 -5.08 -25.90 20.69
CA LYS A 159 -4.81 -24.47 20.41
C LYS A 159 -3.45 -23.99 20.90
N ARG A 160 -2.84 -24.65 21.89
CA ARG A 160 -1.52 -24.28 22.42
C ARG A 160 -0.41 -25.03 21.69
N ASN A 161 -0.59 -26.34 21.47
CA ASN A 161 0.48 -27.23 21.03
C ASN A 161 0.39 -27.61 19.53
N PHE A 162 -0.80 -27.60 18.93
CA PHE A 162 -1.02 -28.09 17.56
C PHE A 162 -1.87 -27.11 16.74
N ILE A 163 -1.38 -25.89 16.58
CA ILE A 163 -2.14 -24.75 16.01
C ILE A 163 -2.53 -24.87 14.53
N PHE A 164 -1.90 -25.78 13.79
CA PHE A 164 -2.28 -26.16 12.42
C PHE A 164 -3.47 -27.12 12.36
N LEU A 165 -3.88 -27.67 13.52
CA LEU A 165 -5.06 -28.51 13.66
C LEU A 165 -6.26 -27.67 14.12
N VAL A 166 -7.44 -28.15 13.75
CA VAL A 166 -8.72 -27.62 14.20
C VAL A 166 -9.48 -28.74 14.88
N THR A 167 -10.06 -28.42 16.02
CA THR A 167 -10.88 -29.32 16.81
C THR A 167 -12.31 -28.82 16.90
N ASP A 168 -13.28 -29.72 16.71
CA ASP A 168 -14.70 -29.45 16.89
C ASP A 168 -15.38 -30.62 17.61
N THR A 169 -16.35 -30.32 18.49
CA THR A 169 -17.13 -31.35 19.19
C THR A 169 -18.23 -31.88 18.26
N VAL A 170 -18.28 -33.18 18.05
CA VAL A 170 -19.30 -33.86 17.24
C VAL A 170 -20.05 -34.89 18.08
N GLU A 171 -21.24 -35.28 17.63
CA GLU A 171 -21.99 -36.38 18.24
C GLU A 171 -21.38 -37.72 17.80
N HIS A 172 -21.21 -38.62 18.77
CA HIS A 172 -20.72 -39.97 18.53
C HIS A 172 -21.79 -40.78 17.78
N SER A 173 -21.39 -41.87 17.12
CA SER A 173 -22.26 -42.71 16.28
C SER A 173 -23.42 -43.37 17.05
N ASP A 174 -23.38 -43.35 18.39
CA ASP A 174 -24.44 -43.80 19.28
C ASP A 174 -25.52 -42.73 19.58
N GLY A 175 -25.32 -41.47 19.15
CA GLY A 175 -26.25 -40.36 19.35
C GLY A 175 -26.38 -39.85 20.79
N VAL A 176 -25.58 -40.37 21.72
CA VAL A 176 -25.66 -40.05 23.17
C VAL A 176 -24.38 -39.39 23.67
N GLN A 177 -23.22 -39.82 23.16
CA GLN A 177 -21.94 -39.32 23.60
C GLN A 177 -21.40 -38.24 22.65
N ARG A 178 -20.53 -37.37 23.17
CA ARG A 178 -19.84 -36.34 22.36
C ARG A 178 -18.38 -36.72 22.22
N CYS A 179 -17.80 -36.49 21.06
CA CYS A 179 -16.39 -36.73 20.80
C CYS A 179 -15.75 -35.51 20.14
N ILE A 180 -14.42 -35.44 20.19
CA ILE A 180 -13.66 -34.35 19.57
C ILE A 180 -13.13 -34.84 18.24
N ARG A 181 -13.52 -34.18 17.16
CA ARG A 181 -12.96 -34.39 15.84
C ARG A 181 -11.76 -33.48 15.65
N VAL A 182 -10.62 -34.06 15.27
CA VAL A 182 -9.39 -33.34 14.95
C VAL A 182 -9.16 -33.42 13.44
N ARG A 183 -8.91 -32.28 12.81
CA ARG A 183 -8.67 -32.19 11.36
C ARG A 183 -7.63 -31.14 11.04
N LEU A 184 -6.97 -31.31 9.90
CA LEU A 184 -6.14 -30.24 9.35
C LEU A 184 -6.99 -28.99 9.13
N ARG A 185 -6.42 -27.83 9.42
CA ARG A 185 -7.02 -26.54 9.10
C ARG A 185 -7.11 -26.40 7.57
N SER A 186 -8.24 -26.76 6.97
CA SER A 186 -8.46 -26.60 5.54
C SER A 186 -8.33 -25.12 5.15
N GLY A 187 -7.57 -24.85 4.08
CA GLY A 187 -7.60 -23.56 3.40
C GLY A 187 -9.00 -23.24 2.85
N PRO A 188 -9.24 -22.02 2.32
CA PRO A 188 -10.53 -21.67 1.76
C PRO A 188 -10.84 -22.62 0.59
N ARG A 189 -11.75 -23.57 0.80
CA ARG A 189 -12.35 -24.33 -0.30
C ARG A 189 -13.05 -23.32 -1.21
N GLY A 190 -12.61 -23.28 -2.46
CA GLY A 190 -13.21 -22.46 -3.51
C GLY A 190 -14.72 -22.61 -3.49
N ARG A 191 -15.40 -21.47 -3.54
CA ARG A 191 -16.86 -21.35 -3.59
C ARG A 191 -17.37 -22.23 -4.74
N ARG A 192 -17.93 -23.40 -4.40
CA ARG A 192 -18.57 -24.28 -5.36
C ARG A 192 -19.80 -23.55 -5.86
N ASN A 193 -19.78 -23.21 -7.15
CA ASN A 193 -20.81 -22.45 -7.83
C ASN A 193 -22.13 -23.24 -7.72
N ARG A 194 -23.06 -22.78 -6.88
CA ARG A 194 -24.41 -23.33 -6.82
C ARG A 194 -25.34 -22.33 -7.50
N THR A 195 -25.56 -22.56 -8.78
CA THR A 195 -26.66 -22.00 -9.54
C THR A 195 -27.97 -22.44 -8.88
N GLY A 196 -28.83 -21.47 -8.54
CA GLY A 196 -30.10 -21.72 -7.87
C GLY A 196 -30.81 -20.42 -7.53
N THR A 197 -31.64 -19.98 -8.46
CA THR A 197 -32.69 -18.96 -8.34
C THR A 197 -33.54 -19.12 -7.07
N GLY A 198 -33.81 -18.02 -6.35
CA GLY A 198 -34.89 -17.98 -5.36
C GLY A 198 -34.78 -16.89 -4.29
N SER A 199 -35.64 -15.88 -4.42
CA SER A 199 -36.27 -15.03 -3.38
C SER A 199 -35.41 -14.31 -2.33
N SER A 200 -35.52 -12.99 -2.40
CA SER A 200 -35.22 -11.95 -1.43
C SER A 200 -35.96 -12.14 -0.10
N GLU A 201 -35.24 -12.08 1.02
CA GLU A 201 -35.67 -11.40 2.26
C GLU A 201 -34.45 -10.81 2.99
N PRO A 202 -34.59 -9.68 3.71
CA PRO A 202 -33.48 -8.96 4.31
C PRO A 202 -33.32 -9.31 5.81
N SER A 203 -32.34 -10.14 6.15
CA SER A 203 -31.79 -10.21 7.50
C SER A 203 -30.40 -9.56 7.44
N GLY A 204 -30.13 -8.51 8.20
CA GLY A 204 -29.98 -8.60 9.65
C GLY A 204 -28.51 -8.38 9.94
N TRP A 205 -28.18 -7.16 10.33
CA TRP A 205 -26.85 -6.65 10.68
C TRP A 205 -25.94 -7.68 11.37
N ARG A 206 -24.92 -8.15 10.64
CA ARG A 206 -23.56 -8.43 11.12
C ARG A 206 -22.66 -8.57 9.90
N ASP A 207 -22.00 -7.47 9.56
CA ASP A 207 -20.86 -7.50 8.65
C ASP A 207 -19.72 -8.23 9.38
N ASP A 208 -19.72 -9.57 9.33
CA ASP A 208 -18.68 -10.44 9.88
C ASP A 208 -17.34 -10.32 9.12
N ARG A 209 -17.16 -9.26 8.31
CA ARG A 209 -15.86 -8.93 7.74
C ARG A 209 -14.94 -8.50 8.90
N PRO A 210 -13.84 -9.23 9.13
CA PRO A 210 -12.87 -8.82 10.15
C PRO A 210 -12.46 -7.37 9.93
N PHE A 211 -12.34 -6.61 11.03
CA PHE A 211 -11.94 -5.20 11.08
C PHE A 211 -10.59 -4.90 10.36
N ASP A 212 -9.90 -5.94 9.92
CA ASP A 212 -8.68 -5.88 9.15
C ASP A 212 -8.76 -6.71 7.86
N SER A 213 -9.43 -6.18 6.83
CA SER A 213 -9.48 -6.75 5.49
C SER A 213 -8.20 -6.50 4.66
N ARG A 214 -7.05 -6.25 5.29
CA ARG A 214 -5.80 -5.87 4.60
C ARG A 214 -5.07 -7.03 3.92
N GLY A 215 -5.48 -8.28 4.18
CA GLY A 215 -4.85 -9.50 3.67
C GLY A 215 -5.70 -10.76 3.90
N SER A 216 -5.10 -11.94 3.83
CA SER A 216 -5.81 -13.21 4.02
C SER A 216 -6.43 -13.33 5.41
N VAL A 217 -7.68 -13.81 5.48
CA VAL A 217 -8.41 -14.10 6.74
C VAL A 217 -7.71 -15.22 7.52
N THR A 218 -7.08 -16.15 6.80
CA THR A 218 -6.29 -17.26 7.36
C THR A 218 -4.84 -17.09 6.93
N TRP A 219 -3.93 -16.81 7.88
CA TRP A 219 -2.50 -16.63 7.63
C TRP A 219 -1.70 -17.68 8.40
N PRO A 220 -0.77 -18.42 7.77
CA PRO A 220 0.05 -19.39 8.48
C PRO A 220 0.88 -18.71 9.56
N TYR A 221 1.00 -19.34 10.73
CA TYR A 221 1.68 -18.74 11.89
C TYR A 221 3.20 -18.75 11.75
N HIS A 222 3.75 -19.75 11.04
CA HIS A 222 5.18 -19.92 10.81
C HIS A 222 5.70 -18.86 9.84
N LEU A 223 4.84 -18.33 8.97
CA LEU A 223 5.20 -17.25 8.07
C LEU A 223 5.16 -15.90 8.78
N GLY A 224 6.19 -15.09 8.51
CA GLY A 224 6.18 -13.67 8.86
C GLY A 224 4.90 -12.97 8.39
N LYS A 225 4.35 -12.07 9.22
CA LYS A 225 3.07 -11.38 8.93
C LYS A 225 3.11 -10.52 7.67
N PHE A 226 4.30 -10.15 7.20
CA PHE A 226 4.51 -9.32 6.03
C PHE A 226 5.32 -10.07 4.99
N LEU A 227 4.87 -10.00 3.74
CA LEU A 227 5.69 -10.33 2.58
C LEU A 227 6.53 -9.11 2.23
N ARG A 228 7.85 -9.20 2.41
CA ARG A 228 8.82 -8.26 1.84
C ARG A 228 9.11 -8.67 0.39
N PHE A 229 9.17 -7.71 -0.50
CA PHE A 229 9.55 -7.91 -1.90
C PHE A 229 10.25 -6.67 -2.44
N HIS A 230 10.97 -6.84 -3.54
CA HIS A 230 11.57 -5.74 -4.29
C HIS A 230 10.60 -5.28 -5.37
N LEU A 231 10.27 -3.98 -5.36
CA LEU A 231 9.48 -3.32 -6.38
C LEU A 231 10.42 -2.63 -7.37
N TYR A 232 10.45 -3.12 -8.60
CA TYR A 232 11.02 -2.43 -9.74
C TYR A 232 9.94 -1.64 -10.46
N LYS A 233 10.21 -0.38 -10.81
CA LYS A 233 9.30 0.47 -11.58
C LYS A 233 10.05 1.36 -12.57
N GLU A 234 9.42 1.61 -13.71
CA GLU A 234 9.91 2.49 -14.77
C GLU A 234 8.93 3.62 -15.01
N ASN A 235 9.43 4.86 -14.95
CA ASN A 235 8.66 6.07 -15.25
C ASN A 235 7.31 6.19 -14.50
N LYS A 236 7.25 5.68 -13.26
CA LYS A 236 6.04 5.60 -12.43
C LYS A 236 6.30 6.12 -11.03
N ASP A 237 5.29 6.77 -10.47
CA ASP A 237 5.29 7.12 -9.05
C ASP A 237 5.13 5.87 -8.17
N THR A 238 5.75 5.85 -6.99
CA THR A 238 5.66 4.69 -6.07
C THR A 238 4.21 4.41 -5.69
N GLN A 239 3.42 5.42 -5.33
CA GLN A 239 2.02 5.22 -4.92
C GLN A 239 1.14 4.81 -6.10
N GLU A 240 1.43 5.31 -7.31
CA GLU A 240 0.76 4.83 -8.54
C GLU A 240 1.00 3.34 -8.75
N ALA A 241 2.25 2.88 -8.67
CA ALA A 241 2.59 1.47 -8.84
C ALA A 241 1.89 0.57 -7.80
N LEU A 242 1.94 0.97 -6.52
CA LEU A 242 1.28 0.23 -5.44
C LEU A 242 -0.25 0.22 -5.58
N ARG A 243 -0.86 1.30 -6.09
CA ARG A 243 -2.30 1.36 -6.36
C ARG A 243 -2.72 0.37 -7.45
N VAL A 244 -1.92 0.24 -8.51
CA VAL A 244 -2.18 -0.74 -9.59
C VAL A 244 -2.13 -2.16 -9.03
N ILE A 245 -1.05 -2.51 -8.31
CA ILE A 245 -0.90 -3.82 -7.67
C ILE A 245 -2.06 -4.07 -6.69
N GLY A 246 -2.37 -3.10 -5.83
CA GLY A 246 -3.45 -3.19 -4.85
C GLY A 246 -4.80 -3.45 -5.50
N LYS A 247 -5.16 -2.72 -6.56
CA LYS A 247 -6.41 -2.93 -7.30
C LYS A 247 -6.51 -4.35 -7.86
N MET A 248 -5.43 -4.90 -8.40
CA MET A 248 -5.40 -6.26 -8.96
C MET A 248 -5.49 -7.35 -7.89
N LEU A 249 -5.00 -7.09 -6.67
CA LEU A 249 -5.09 -8.02 -5.53
C LEU A 249 -6.34 -7.85 -4.67
N GLY A 250 -7.15 -6.81 -4.91
CA GLY A 250 -8.28 -6.44 -4.05
C GLY A 250 -7.86 -5.83 -2.71
N LEU A 251 -6.70 -5.16 -2.66
CA LEU A 251 -6.09 -4.62 -1.44
C LEU A 251 -6.13 -3.10 -1.41
N GLN A 252 -6.20 -2.55 -0.21
CA GLN A 252 -6.15 -1.11 0.01
C GLN A 252 -4.71 -0.60 0.05
N PRO A 253 -4.45 0.67 -0.30
CA PRO A 253 -3.10 1.25 -0.27
C PRO A 253 -2.38 1.09 1.08
N ARG A 254 -3.13 1.14 2.18
CA ARG A 254 -2.61 0.95 3.55
C ARG A 254 -2.04 -0.44 3.85
N SER A 255 -2.28 -1.43 2.99
CA SER A 255 -1.68 -2.77 3.11
C SER A 255 -0.21 -2.78 2.72
N PHE A 256 0.23 -1.81 1.92
CA PHE A 256 1.63 -1.66 1.50
C PHE A 256 2.36 -0.71 2.45
N ARG A 257 3.60 -1.05 2.79
CA ARG A 257 4.50 -0.15 3.51
C ARG A 257 5.85 -0.04 2.80
N ILE A 258 6.39 1.16 2.78
CA ILE A 258 7.64 1.53 2.12
C ILE A 258 8.51 2.35 3.06
N ALA A 259 9.83 2.29 2.89
CA ALA A 259 10.76 3.13 3.63
C ALA A 259 10.81 4.58 3.08
N GLY A 260 10.52 4.76 1.79
CA GLY A 260 10.39 6.08 1.17
C GLY A 260 9.96 6.00 -0.29
N THR A 261 9.39 7.08 -0.80
CA THR A 261 9.05 7.23 -2.23
C THR A 261 10.31 7.40 -3.07
N LYS A 262 10.27 6.97 -4.33
CA LYS A 262 11.36 7.12 -5.30
C LYS A 262 10.89 7.92 -6.51
N ASP A 263 11.83 8.54 -7.23
CA ASP A 263 11.57 9.36 -8.40
C ASP A 263 10.59 8.72 -9.39
N LYS A 264 9.63 9.51 -9.90
CA LYS A 264 8.73 9.07 -10.97
C LYS A 264 9.48 8.87 -12.28
N ARG A 265 10.18 9.90 -12.76
CA ARG A 265 10.93 9.90 -14.02
C ARG A 265 12.32 9.29 -13.83
N ALA A 266 12.33 7.98 -13.58
CA ALA A 266 13.52 7.18 -13.30
C ALA A 266 13.20 5.68 -13.52
N ILE A 267 14.25 4.86 -13.54
CA ILE A 267 14.14 3.43 -13.22
C ILE A 267 14.49 3.27 -11.74
N THR A 268 13.63 2.65 -10.95
CA THR A 268 13.86 2.56 -9.51
C THR A 268 13.56 1.19 -8.95
N THR A 269 14.38 0.72 -8.02
CA THR A 269 14.10 -0.45 -7.17
C THR A 269 14.07 -0.06 -5.70
N GLN A 270 13.09 -0.59 -4.97
CA GLN A 270 12.91 -0.35 -3.53
C GLN A 270 12.27 -1.54 -2.83
N GLN A 271 12.48 -1.66 -1.51
CA GLN A 271 11.77 -2.65 -0.71
C GLN A 271 10.35 -2.16 -0.43
N VAL A 272 9.44 -3.12 -0.45
CA VAL A 272 8.04 -2.94 -0.07
C VAL A 272 7.65 -4.11 0.81
N THR A 273 6.83 -3.84 1.82
CA THR A 273 6.21 -4.90 2.64
C THR A 273 4.70 -4.88 2.46
N LEU A 274 4.11 -6.06 2.37
CA LEU A 274 2.68 -6.27 2.15
C LEU A 274 2.11 -7.19 3.22
N PHE A 275 1.08 -6.74 3.91
CA PHE A 275 0.52 -7.47 5.05
C PHE A 275 -0.30 -8.69 4.62
N LYS A 276 0.09 -9.88 5.10
CA LYS A 276 -0.63 -11.16 4.94
C LYS A 276 -1.05 -11.48 3.49
N VAL A 277 -0.08 -11.44 2.57
CA VAL A 277 -0.26 -11.84 1.17
C VAL A 277 0.82 -12.84 0.76
N HIS A 278 0.42 -13.95 0.16
CA HIS A 278 1.34 -14.96 -0.35
C HIS A 278 2.14 -14.45 -1.56
N ALA A 279 3.43 -14.81 -1.63
CA ALA A 279 4.34 -14.43 -2.71
C ALA A 279 3.80 -14.85 -4.08
N SER A 280 3.23 -16.05 -4.18
CA SER A 280 2.62 -16.59 -5.40
C SER A 280 1.56 -15.66 -6.02
N ARG A 281 0.71 -15.05 -5.19
CA ARG A 281 -0.32 -14.10 -5.65
C ARG A 281 0.28 -12.85 -6.27
N LEU A 282 1.38 -12.36 -5.71
CA LEU A 282 2.06 -11.15 -6.17
C LEU A 282 2.91 -11.44 -7.42
N ALA A 283 3.65 -12.55 -7.44
CA ALA A 283 4.44 -13.00 -8.57
C ALA A 283 3.60 -13.23 -9.83
N ALA A 284 2.38 -13.79 -9.69
CA ALA A 284 1.45 -14.01 -10.80
C ALA A 284 1.04 -12.71 -11.54
N LEU A 285 1.24 -11.53 -10.94
CA LEU A 285 0.94 -10.26 -11.58
C LEU A 285 2.03 -9.79 -12.54
N ASN A 286 3.27 -10.29 -12.46
CA ASN A 286 4.40 -9.80 -13.25
C ASN A 286 4.13 -9.76 -14.76
N ASN A 287 3.36 -10.72 -15.29
CA ASN A 287 3.03 -10.80 -16.71
C ASN A 287 1.96 -9.78 -17.16
N LYS A 288 1.22 -9.20 -16.20
CA LYS A 288 0.13 -8.24 -16.45
C LYS A 288 0.53 -6.81 -16.12
N LEU A 289 1.68 -6.62 -15.46
CA LEU A 289 2.18 -5.34 -15.02
C LEU A 289 3.10 -4.72 -16.09
N THR A 290 2.74 -3.53 -16.58
CA THR A 290 3.55 -2.76 -17.54
C THR A 290 4.44 -1.75 -16.81
N GLY A 291 5.75 -1.83 -17.04
CA GLY A 291 6.73 -0.93 -16.39
C GLY A 291 6.84 -1.13 -14.87
N ILE A 292 6.35 -2.26 -14.35
CA ILE A 292 6.44 -2.66 -12.95
C ILE A 292 6.81 -4.14 -12.91
N LYS A 293 7.76 -4.52 -12.05
CA LYS A 293 8.10 -5.91 -11.73
C LYS A 293 8.28 -6.07 -10.23
N VAL A 294 7.97 -7.25 -9.72
CA VAL A 294 8.07 -7.63 -8.30
C VAL A 294 8.78 -8.96 -8.16
N GLY A 295 9.66 -9.08 -7.17
CA GLY A 295 10.50 -10.26 -6.95
C GLY A 295 11.25 -10.19 -5.62
N ASP A 296 12.25 -11.04 -5.45
CA ASP A 296 13.06 -11.18 -4.23
C ASP A 296 12.18 -11.23 -2.97
N PHE A 297 11.27 -12.19 -3.00
CA PHE A 297 10.24 -12.37 -1.99
C PHE A 297 10.84 -12.96 -0.71
N ASN A 298 10.46 -12.41 0.44
CA ASN A 298 10.83 -12.94 1.75
C ASN A 298 9.74 -12.64 2.78
N TYR A 299 9.40 -13.60 3.65
CA TYR A 299 8.47 -13.37 4.75
C TYR A 299 9.20 -12.79 5.96
N VAL A 300 8.65 -11.70 6.52
CA VAL A 300 9.25 -10.98 7.64
C VAL A 300 8.20 -10.68 8.73
N LYS A 301 8.65 -10.62 9.99
CA LYS A 301 7.78 -10.42 11.15
C LYS A 301 7.20 -9.00 11.20
N GLU A 302 7.98 -8.00 10.77
CA GLU A 302 7.63 -6.58 10.81
C GLU A 302 7.59 -5.94 9.42
N GLY A 303 6.65 -5.01 9.23
CA GLY A 303 6.56 -4.22 8.00
C GLY A 303 7.44 -2.98 8.06
N LEU A 304 7.89 -2.51 6.91
CA LEU A 304 8.71 -1.30 6.78
C LEU A 304 8.02 -0.06 7.36
N VAL A 305 8.84 0.87 7.87
CA VAL A 305 8.41 2.19 8.32
C VAL A 305 9.14 3.27 7.51
N LEU A 306 8.49 4.41 7.31
CA LEU A 306 9.11 5.56 6.64
C LEU A 306 10.43 5.94 7.33
N GLY A 307 11.47 6.16 6.52
CA GLY A 307 12.83 6.44 6.99
C GLY A 307 13.69 5.21 7.29
N GLN A 308 13.15 3.98 7.23
CA GLN A 308 13.94 2.74 7.43
C GLN A 308 14.77 2.34 6.19
N LEU A 309 15.59 3.26 5.68
CA LEU A 309 16.59 3.02 4.65
C LEU A 309 17.89 3.73 5.03
N MET A 310 19.04 3.24 4.57
CA MET A 310 20.31 3.97 4.74
C MET A 310 20.48 5.09 3.71
N GLY A 311 19.92 4.91 2.52
CA GLY A 311 20.06 5.88 1.45
C GLY A 311 19.63 5.33 0.09
N ASN A 312 20.09 5.97 -0.97
CA ASN A 312 19.82 5.55 -2.34
C ASN A 312 21.13 5.58 -3.13
N ARG A 313 21.39 4.54 -3.91
CA ARG A 313 22.47 4.51 -4.89
C ARG A 313 21.92 5.01 -6.21
N PHE A 314 22.51 6.09 -6.70
CA PHE A 314 22.16 6.67 -7.99
C PHE A 314 23.17 6.24 -9.06
N THR A 315 22.66 5.87 -10.22
CA THR A 315 23.42 5.82 -11.47
C THR A 315 22.83 6.87 -12.40
N ILE A 316 23.63 7.89 -12.72
CA ILE A 316 23.17 9.06 -13.48
C ILE A 316 23.99 9.16 -14.77
N THR A 317 23.30 9.25 -15.89
CA THR A 317 23.90 9.53 -17.20
C THR A 317 23.59 10.98 -17.59
N LEU A 318 24.64 11.78 -17.74
CA LEU A 318 24.55 13.11 -18.34
C LEU A 318 24.73 12.97 -19.85
N ARG A 319 23.79 13.48 -20.64
CA ARG A 319 23.84 13.46 -22.11
C ARG A 319 24.21 14.82 -22.66
N SER A 320 24.70 14.87 -23.90
CA SER A 320 25.03 16.12 -24.60
C SER A 320 25.93 17.03 -23.74
N VAL A 321 27.00 16.44 -23.20
CA VAL A 321 27.93 17.16 -22.32
C VAL A 321 28.72 18.18 -23.16
N ILE A 322 28.73 19.44 -22.71
CA ILE A 322 29.49 20.54 -23.30
C ILE A 322 30.44 21.04 -22.21
N ALA A 323 31.71 20.66 -22.34
CA ALA A 323 32.81 21.04 -21.45
C ALA A 323 34.00 21.50 -22.30
N GLU A 324 34.88 22.31 -21.72
CA GLU A 324 36.09 22.78 -22.40
C GLU A 324 37.10 21.63 -22.64
N SER A 325 37.16 20.68 -21.70
CA SER A 325 38.00 19.49 -21.81
C SER A 325 37.43 18.33 -21.00
N GLU A 326 37.87 17.10 -21.31
CA GLU A 326 37.53 15.91 -20.51
C GLU A 326 38.15 15.98 -19.11
N ASP A 327 39.33 16.59 -18.97
CA ASP A 327 40.02 16.74 -17.70
C ASP A 327 39.23 17.63 -16.73
N MET A 328 38.55 18.67 -17.21
CA MET A 328 37.64 19.47 -16.38
C MET A 328 36.53 18.62 -15.75
N ILE A 329 35.99 17.66 -16.49
CA ILE A 329 34.96 16.74 -15.98
C ILE A 329 35.55 15.83 -14.89
N LYS A 330 36.75 15.27 -15.12
CA LYS A 330 37.44 14.42 -14.13
C LYS A 330 37.69 15.17 -12.84
N VAL A 331 38.25 16.38 -12.91
CA VAL A 331 38.54 17.21 -11.74
C VAL A 331 37.25 17.59 -10.99
N ALA A 332 36.15 17.87 -11.70
CA ALA A 332 34.85 18.14 -11.07
C ALA A 332 34.29 16.91 -10.33
N VAL A 333 34.39 15.71 -10.92
CA VAL A 333 33.95 14.45 -10.32
C VAL A 333 34.82 14.10 -9.10
N ASP A 334 36.13 14.24 -9.20
CA ASP A 334 37.06 14.01 -8.08
C ASP A 334 36.77 14.98 -6.92
N GLY A 335 36.47 16.24 -7.24
CA GLY A 335 36.04 17.25 -6.27
C GLY A 335 34.76 16.83 -5.53
N LEU A 336 33.77 16.31 -6.25
CA LEU A 336 32.52 15.79 -5.68
C LEU A 336 32.76 14.57 -4.79
N ILE A 337 33.64 13.64 -5.19
CA ILE A 337 33.99 12.45 -4.40
C ILE A 337 34.68 12.85 -3.09
N LYS A 338 35.63 13.80 -3.16
CA LYS A 338 36.44 14.21 -2.01
C LYS A 338 35.68 15.10 -1.02
N SER A 339 34.90 16.04 -1.53
CA SER A 339 34.32 17.14 -0.72
C SER A 339 32.79 17.09 -0.64
N GLY A 340 32.14 16.25 -1.45
CA GLY A 340 30.69 16.18 -1.52
C GLY A 340 30.08 17.42 -2.17
N PHE A 341 28.86 17.75 -1.74
CA PHE A 341 28.07 18.87 -2.24
C PHE A 341 27.29 19.52 -1.09
N ILE A 342 26.79 20.73 -1.29
CA ILE A 342 25.97 21.44 -0.30
C ILE A 342 24.58 20.79 -0.27
N ASN A 343 24.15 20.31 0.90
CA ASN A 343 22.92 19.54 1.10
C ASN A 343 21.66 20.44 1.08
N TYR A 344 21.36 21.06 -0.07
CA TYR A 344 20.15 21.85 -0.26
C TYR A 344 18.89 21.00 -0.41
N TYR A 345 17.75 21.57 -0.05
CA TYR A 345 16.46 21.11 -0.57
C TYR A 345 16.32 21.56 -2.03
N GLY A 346 16.32 20.62 -2.98
CA GLY A 346 16.19 20.94 -4.41
C GLY A 346 14.80 21.45 -4.81
N LEU A 347 14.70 21.98 -6.04
CA LEU A 347 13.47 22.60 -6.58
C LEU A 347 12.20 21.75 -6.45
N GLN A 348 12.33 20.41 -6.53
CA GLN A 348 11.21 19.49 -6.34
C GLN A 348 10.47 19.68 -5.00
N ARG A 349 11.15 20.14 -3.95
CA ARG A 349 10.54 20.39 -2.62
C ARG A 349 9.66 21.62 -2.58
N PHE A 350 9.88 22.56 -3.50
CA PHE A 350 9.09 23.77 -3.64
C PHE A 350 7.89 23.59 -4.57
N GLY A 351 7.70 22.37 -5.09
CA GLY A 351 6.62 22.02 -6.00
C GLY A 351 6.93 22.35 -7.46
N SER A 352 6.19 21.73 -8.37
CA SER A 352 6.26 22.03 -9.81
C SER A 352 5.13 22.94 -10.27
N ALA A 353 4.27 23.37 -9.35
CA ALA A 353 3.18 24.30 -9.61
C ALA A 353 3.70 25.74 -9.68
N SER A 354 2.92 26.63 -10.26
CA SER A 354 3.22 28.05 -10.37
C SER A 354 3.28 28.79 -9.03
N VAL A 355 2.71 28.21 -7.96
CA VAL A 355 2.88 28.72 -6.59
C VAL A 355 3.83 27.80 -5.84
N PRO A 356 4.98 28.33 -5.38
CA PRO A 356 5.89 27.59 -4.55
C PRO A 356 5.26 27.19 -3.20
N THR A 357 5.45 25.94 -2.79
CA THR A 357 4.87 25.37 -1.56
C THR A 357 5.27 26.13 -0.30
N HIS A 358 6.47 26.70 -0.27
CA HIS A 358 6.99 27.44 0.88
C HIS A 358 6.21 28.74 1.14
N LEU A 359 5.64 29.38 0.11
CA LEU A 359 4.82 30.58 0.29
C LEU A 359 3.48 30.25 0.96
N VAL A 360 2.89 29.10 0.60
CA VAL A 360 1.69 28.58 1.27
C VAL A 360 2.02 28.31 2.74
N GLY A 361 3.13 27.63 3.01
CA GLY A 361 3.60 27.37 4.37
C GLY A 361 3.79 28.66 5.19
N ALA A 362 4.41 29.69 4.61
CA ALA A 362 4.61 30.98 5.26
C ALA A 362 3.29 31.72 5.55
N ALA A 363 2.29 31.64 4.68
CA ALA A 363 0.96 32.20 4.93
C ALA A 363 0.25 31.47 6.08
N LEU A 364 0.32 30.13 6.12
CA LEU A 364 -0.25 29.32 7.19
C LEU A 364 0.38 29.65 8.56
N LEU A 365 1.72 29.75 8.62
CA LEU A 365 2.43 30.09 9.86
C LEU A 365 2.13 31.49 10.39
N ARG A 366 1.82 32.44 9.50
CA ARG A 366 1.39 33.80 9.87
C ARG A 366 -0.10 33.91 10.21
N GLY A 367 -0.86 32.81 10.13
CA GLY A 367 -2.32 32.84 10.35
C GLY A 367 -3.10 33.52 9.22
N GLU A 368 -2.49 33.72 8.05
CA GLU A 368 -3.10 34.36 6.88
C GLU A 368 -3.94 33.34 6.08
N TRP A 369 -4.99 32.80 6.70
CA TRP A 369 -5.78 31.70 6.14
C TRP A 369 -6.38 32.00 4.76
N ARG A 370 -6.91 33.21 4.56
CA ARG A 370 -7.45 33.63 3.26
C ARG A 370 -6.38 33.60 2.18
N SER A 371 -5.21 34.15 2.47
CA SER A 371 -4.07 34.16 1.55
C SER A 371 -3.61 32.74 1.24
N ALA A 372 -3.52 31.86 2.25
CA ALA A 372 -3.14 30.46 2.05
C ALA A 372 -4.13 29.72 1.12
N VAL A 373 -5.44 29.94 1.29
CA VAL A 373 -6.48 29.36 0.42
C VAL A 373 -6.37 29.89 -1.00
N SER A 374 -6.22 31.20 -1.18
CA SER A 374 -5.98 31.82 -2.50
C SER A 374 -4.73 31.25 -3.18
N LEU A 375 -3.62 31.12 -2.44
CA LEU A 375 -2.39 30.49 -2.90
C LEU A 375 -2.53 29.00 -3.24
N ILE A 376 -3.64 28.34 -2.93
CA ILE A 376 -3.93 26.95 -3.33
C ILE A 376 -4.95 26.91 -4.48
N LEU A 377 -6.00 27.73 -4.43
CA LEU A 377 -7.18 27.59 -5.28
C LEU A 377 -7.29 28.59 -6.43
N ASP A 378 -6.62 29.74 -6.36
CA ASP A 378 -6.79 30.78 -7.38
C ASP A 378 -6.38 30.26 -8.77
N PRO A 379 -7.18 30.52 -9.83
CA PRO A 379 -6.91 30.08 -11.20
C PRO A 379 -5.56 30.56 -11.70
N ARG A 380 -4.87 29.75 -12.51
CA ARG A 380 -3.51 30.05 -12.97
C ARG A 380 -3.31 29.65 -14.41
N GLU A 381 -2.55 30.47 -15.12
CA GLU A 381 -2.11 30.11 -16.46
C GLU A 381 -1.11 28.95 -16.40
N GLY A 382 -1.35 27.89 -17.18
CA GLY A 382 -0.45 26.74 -17.34
C GLY A 382 -0.84 25.46 -16.59
N VAL A 383 -2.00 25.40 -15.93
CA VAL A 383 -2.60 24.17 -15.37
C VAL A 383 -4.01 24.00 -15.91
#